data_AF-A0A966T920-F1
#
_entry.id   AF-A0A966T920-F1
#
_cell.length_a   1.000
_cell.length_b   1.000
_cell.length_c   1.000
_cell.angle_alpha   90.00
_cell.angle_beta   90.00
_cell.angle_gamma   90.00
#
_symmetry.space_group_name_H-M   'P 1'
#
loop_
_entity.id
_entity.type
_entity.pdbx_description
1 polymer ?
#
loop_
_entity_poly.entity_id
_entity_poly.type
_entity_poly.pdbx_seq_one_letter_code
_entity_poly.pdbx_strand_id
1 'polypeptide(L)'
;MRSFVAGCIAASTLLVGACASESAGEACARGPIFSSARERAERAVAELDRTTTIELEESVTQVIDQLLLLREVSPSSLRDPLGVLIAAYGQLVVALDEVAWNPQTADTDPAVSAARAAFAETSVAESVDEVSQFFDEQCKIALGESNPLFAITGTTLPLPESGDEASLDAAESDTVDDGELTAIGFTVGESYGVALTAQEALCVARALAGSQAARDAELDDAAYFAVIVEIFNTCAVATPPTTTPSE
;
A
#
# COMPACT_ATOMS: atom_id res chain seq x y z
N MET A 1 -57.40 -32.32 -30.50
CA MET A 1 -57.65 -30.89 -30.82
C MET A 1 -57.11 -30.07 -29.66
N ARG A 2 -56.08 -29.24 -29.89
CA ARG A 2 -55.68 -27.98 -29.19
C ARG A 2 -55.75 -27.92 -27.65
N SER A 3 -54.86 -27.32 -26.86
CA SER A 3 -53.55 -26.63 -26.95
C SER A 3 -53.22 -26.15 -25.51
N PHE A 4 -51.94 -26.09 -25.13
CA PHE A 4 -51.22 -25.11 -24.25
C PHE A 4 -51.86 -24.61 -22.93
N VAL A 5 -51.16 -24.51 -21.78
CA VAL A 5 -50.12 -23.52 -21.40
C VAL A 5 -49.53 -24.01 -20.05
N ALA A 6 -48.22 -24.28 -19.97
CA ALA A 6 -47.14 -23.45 -19.40
C ALA A 6 -47.21 -23.17 -17.88
N GLY A 7 -46.14 -23.56 -17.18
CA GLY A 7 -45.90 -23.28 -15.77
C GLY A 7 -44.53 -23.77 -15.32
N CYS A 8 -43.48 -23.41 -16.08
CA CYS A 8 -42.09 -23.56 -15.64
C CYS A 8 -41.84 -22.60 -14.48
N ILE A 9 -41.90 -23.10 -13.25
CA ILE A 9 -41.32 -22.39 -12.09
C ILE A 9 -39.82 -22.70 -12.16
N ALA A 10 -39.10 -21.82 -12.85
CA ALA A 10 -37.65 -21.80 -12.85
C ALA A 10 -37.17 -21.43 -11.44
N ALA A 11 -36.50 -22.37 -10.79
CA ALA A 11 -35.63 -22.11 -9.66
C ALA A 11 -34.43 -21.31 -10.17
N SER A 12 -34.57 -19.98 -10.17
CA SER A 12 -33.46 -19.05 -10.39
C SER A 12 -32.71 -18.86 -9.07
N THR A 13 -31.95 -19.88 -8.67
CA THR A 13 -30.90 -19.75 -7.65
C THR A 13 -29.73 -18.98 -8.27
N LEU A 14 -29.58 -17.73 -7.81
CA LEU A 14 -28.33 -17.02 -7.53
C LEU A 14 -27.10 -17.52 -8.30
N LEU A 15 -26.83 -16.88 -9.44
CA LEU A 15 -25.50 -16.78 -10.04
C LEU A 15 -25.16 -15.29 -10.17
N VAL A 16 -24.87 -14.66 -9.02
CA VAL A 16 -24.20 -13.36 -8.95
C VAL A 16 -22.80 -13.65 -8.41
N GLY A 17 -21.88 -13.98 -9.30
CA GLY A 17 -20.53 -14.36 -8.91
C GLY A 17 -19.71 -14.69 -10.13
N ALA A 18 -19.17 -13.66 -10.79
CA ALA A 18 -18.06 -13.79 -11.75
C ALA A 18 -17.54 -12.44 -12.28
N CYS A 19 -18.28 -11.32 -12.13
CA CYS A 19 -17.80 -10.00 -12.64
C CYS A 19 -17.50 -8.97 -11.53
N ALA A 20 -17.71 -9.30 -10.26
CA ALA A 20 -17.34 -8.45 -9.13
C ALA A 20 -15.94 -8.78 -8.57
N SER A 21 -15.35 -9.91 -8.97
CA SER A 21 -14.07 -10.39 -8.46
C SER A 21 -12.87 -9.59 -8.96
N GLU A 22 -12.94 -9.05 -10.18
CA GLU A 22 -11.81 -8.31 -10.78
C GLU A 22 -11.67 -6.91 -10.16
N SER A 23 -12.77 -6.17 -10.01
CA SER A 23 -12.77 -4.86 -9.33
C SER A 23 -12.59 -4.96 -7.82
N ALA A 24 -13.12 -6.01 -7.17
CA ALA A 24 -12.85 -6.24 -5.76
C ALA A 24 -11.37 -6.60 -5.53
N GLY A 25 -10.76 -7.43 -6.39
CA GLY A 25 -9.34 -7.77 -6.29
C GLY A 25 -8.42 -6.56 -6.46
N GLU A 26 -8.69 -5.70 -7.44
CA GLU A 26 -7.91 -4.48 -7.66
C GLU A 26 -8.09 -3.46 -6.53
N ALA A 27 -9.31 -3.26 -6.03
CA ALA A 27 -9.56 -2.44 -4.84
C ALA A 27 -8.83 -3.00 -3.61
N CYS A 28 -8.85 -4.32 -3.43
CA CYS A 28 -8.17 -5.00 -2.31
C CYS A 28 -6.65 -4.84 -2.32
N ALA A 29 -6.03 -4.85 -3.50
CA ALA A 29 -4.60 -4.56 -3.63
C ALA A 29 -4.25 -3.12 -3.19
N ARG A 30 -5.21 -2.19 -3.26
CA ARG A 30 -5.04 -0.78 -2.90
C ARG A 30 -5.38 -0.47 -1.44
N GLY A 31 -6.15 -1.31 -0.76
CA GLY A 31 -6.62 -1.09 0.62
C GLY A 31 -5.52 -0.72 1.62
N PRO A 32 -4.40 -1.47 1.72
CA PRO A 32 -3.30 -1.13 2.64
C PRO A 32 -2.64 0.23 2.33
N ILE A 33 -2.47 0.55 1.04
CA ILE A 33 -1.90 1.82 0.59
C ILE A 33 -2.83 2.96 1.00
N PHE A 34 -4.13 2.81 0.79
CA PHE A 34 -5.13 3.78 1.22
C PHE A 34 -5.17 3.97 2.74
N SER A 35 -5.16 2.89 3.53
CA SER A 35 -5.19 2.99 5.01
C SER A 35 -3.97 3.76 5.52
N SER A 36 -2.78 3.43 5.04
CA SER A 36 -1.55 4.12 5.45
C SER A 36 -1.50 5.59 4.99
N ALA A 37 -2.03 5.90 3.80
CA ALA A 37 -2.14 7.28 3.32
C ALA A 37 -3.14 8.09 4.18
N ARG A 38 -4.28 7.49 4.53
CA ARG A 38 -5.31 8.08 5.39
C ARG A 38 -4.75 8.40 6.78
N GLU A 39 -4.14 7.42 7.44
CA GLU A 39 -3.52 7.61 8.77
C GLU A 39 -2.46 8.70 8.77
N ARG A 40 -1.63 8.76 7.71
CA ARG A 40 -0.62 9.81 7.55
C ARG A 40 -1.25 11.19 7.39
N ALA A 41 -2.30 11.32 6.57
CA ALA A 41 -3.03 12.57 6.39
C ALA A 41 -3.73 13.02 7.69
N GLU A 42 -4.41 12.10 8.37
CA GLU A 42 -5.10 12.39 9.63
C GLU A 42 -4.13 12.83 10.73
N ARG A 43 -2.98 12.16 10.85
CA ARG A 43 -1.91 12.58 11.77
C ARG A 43 -1.34 13.95 11.42
N ALA A 44 -1.01 14.18 10.15
CA ALA A 44 -0.46 15.45 9.68
C ALA A 44 -1.39 16.63 9.98
N VAL A 45 -2.70 16.40 9.91
CA VAL A 45 -3.74 17.39 10.21
C VAL A 45 -4.04 17.49 11.70
N ALA A 46 -3.85 16.42 12.47
CA ALA A 46 -4.02 16.41 13.92
C ALA A 46 -2.86 17.11 14.65
N GLU A 47 -1.64 16.97 14.15
CA GLU A 47 -0.39 17.42 14.77
C GLU A 47 0.26 18.57 13.99
N LEU A 48 -0.52 19.59 13.61
CA LEU A 48 -0.06 20.74 12.83
C LEU A 48 1.13 21.48 13.46
N ASP A 49 1.31 21.39 14.77
CA ASP A 49 2.45 21.98 15.49
C ASP A 49 3.78 21.27 15.21
N ARG A 50 3.74 20.01 14.75
CA ARG A 50 4.90 19.15 14.45
C ARG A 50 5.05 18.82 12.98
N THR A 51 4.02 19.04 12.19
CA THR A 51 4.01 18.76 10.75
C THR A 51 4.60 19.93 9.96
N THR A 52 5.41 19.62 8.95
CA THR A 52 5.93 20.62 8.01
C THR A 52 4.93 20.92 6.89
N THR A 53 5.02 22.08 6.25
CA THR A 53 4.17 22.39 5.07
C THR A 53 4.22 21.31 4.00
N ILE A 54 5.42 20.82 3.68
CA ILE A 54 5.63 19.79 2.66
C ILE A 54 4.95 18.48 3.09
N GLU A 55 5.18 18.04 4.33
CA GLU A 55 4.57 16.82 4.86
C GLU A 55 3.04 16.90 4.85
N LEU A 56 2.47 18.05 5.21
CA LEU A 56 1.02 18.27 5.20
C LEU A 56 0.45 18.18 3.78
N GLU A 57 1.06 18.88 2.82
CA GLU A 57 0.64 18.91 1.43
C GLU A 57 0.74 17.53 0.77
N GLU A 58 1.87 16.85 0.95
CA GLU A 58 2.09 15.50 0.42
C GLU A 58 1.10 14.49 1.02
N SER A 59 0.92 14.51 2.34
CA SER A 59 0.06 13.53 3.02
C SER A 59 -1.40 13.67 2.63
N VAL A 60 -1.92 14.91 2.59
CA VAL A 60 -3.33 15.17 2.24
C VAL A 60 -3.59 14.99 0.75
N THR A 61 -2.64 15.34 -0.13
CA THR A 61 -2.79 15.12 -1.58
C THR A 61 -2.74 13.63 -1.89
N GLN A 62 -1.83 12.88 -1.26
CA GLN A 62 -1.70 11.44 -1.46
C GLN A 62 -2.99 10.68 -1.13
N VAL A 63 -3.70 11.03 -0.04
CA VAL A 63 -4.95 10.34 0.30
C VAL A 63 -6.07 10.66 -0.71
N ILE A 64 -6.13 11.87 -1.25
CA ILE A 64 -7.08 12.20 -2.33
C ILE A 64 -6.79 11.39 -3.59
N ASP A 65 -5.53 11.29 -4.00
CA ASP A 65 -5.14 10.49 -5.16
C ASP A 65 -5.55 9.02 -4.97
N GLN A 66 -5.34 8.45 -3.77
CA GLN A 66 -5.79 7.09 -3.46
C GLN A 66 -7.32 6.96 -3.50
N LEU A 67 -8.06 7.94 -2.99
CA LEU A 67 -9.54 7.93 -3.03
C LEU A 67 -10.08 7.99 -4.46
N LEU A 68 -9.48 8.82 -5.32
CA LEU A 68 -9.86 8.92 -6.72
C LEU A 68 -9.59 7.61 -7.47
N LEU A 69 -8.41 7.01 -7.24
CA LEU A 69 -8.07 5.70 -7.80
C LEU A 69 -9.03 4.61 -7.30
N LEU A 70 -9.25 4.55 -5.98
CA LEU A 70 -10.18 3.59 -5.39
C LEU A 70 -11.59 3.73 -5.97
N ARG A 71 -12.06 4.95 -6.21
CA ARG A 71 -13.40 5.17 -6.80
C ARG A 71 -13.53 4.62 -8.22
N GLU A 72 -12.43 4.62 -8.99
CA GLU A 72 -12.42 4.06 -10.34
C GLU A 72 -12.43 2.54 -10.33
N VAL A 73 -11.59 1.92 -9.49
CA VAL A 73 -11.37 0.47 -9.49
C VAL A 73 -12.33 -0.30 -8.59
N SER A 74 -13.01 0.37 -7.65
CA SER A 74 -13.89 -0.30 -6.67
C SER A 74 -15.25 -0.70 -7.25
N PRO A 75 -15.88 -1.74 -6.68
CA PRO A 75 -17.26 -2.09 -7.01
C PRO A 75 -18.23 -0.94 -6.73
N SER A 76 -19.37 -0.94 -7.44
CA SER A 76 -20.37 0.14 -7.35
C SER A 76 -20.90 0.40 -5.95
N SER A 77 -20.88 -0.61 -5.07
CA SER A 77 -21.26 -0.49 -3.66
C SER A 77 -20.40 0.48 -2.86
N LEU A 78 -19.15 0.72 -3.27
CA LEU A 78 -18.24 1.66 -2.61
C LEU A 78 -18.28 3.07 -3.19
N ARG A 79 -19.03 3.32 -4.26
CA ARG A 79 -19.01 4.63 -4.94
C ARG A 79 -19.54 5.77 -4.09
N ASP A 80 -20.60 5.51 -3.33
CA ASP A 80 -21.21 6.53 -2.47
C ASP A 80 -20.34 6.82 -1.25
N PRO A 81 -19.85 5.82 -0.48
CA PRO A 81 -18.89 6.04 0.61
C PRO A 81 -17.61 6.76 0.17
N LEU A 82 -17.00 6.31 -0.94
CA LEU A 82 -15.81 6.98 -1.49
C LEU A 82 -16.12 8.40 -1.96
N GLY A 83 -17.32 8.65 -2.47
CA GLY A 83 -17.79 9.99 -2.83
C GLY A 83 -17.87 10.94 -1.64
N VAL A 84 -18.34 10.47 -0.49
CA VAL A 84 -18.37 11.24 0.76
C VAL A 84 -16.96 11.55 1.25
N LEU A 85 -16.05 10.57 1.23
CA LEU A 85 -14.65 10.77 1.63
C LEU A 85 -13.94 11.77 0.71
N ILE A 86 -14.12 11.67 -0.61
CA ILE A 86 -13.57 12.62 -1.58
C ILE A 86 -14.08 14.04 -1.31
N ALA A 87 -15.36 14.19 -0.98
CA ALA A 87 -15.92 15.50 -0.65
C ALA A 87 -15.32 16.09 0.64
N ALA A 88 -15.19 15.27 1.70
CA ALA A 88 -14.61 15.70 2.97
C ALA A 88 -13.13 16.10 2.83
N TYR A 89 -12.32 15.24 2.20
CA TYR A 89 -10.91 15.57 1.92
C TYR A 89 -10.77 16.74 0.95
N GLY A 90 -11.65 16.87 -0.03
CA GLY A 90 -11.67 18.01 -0.94
C GLY A 90 -11.95 19.34 -0.22
N GLN A 91 -12.86 19.35 0.76
CA GLN A 91 -13.10 20.52 1.60
C GLN A 91 -11.88 20.88 2.46
N LEU A 92 -11.19 19.88 3.00
CA LEU A 92 -9.95 20.09 3.73
C LEU A 92 -8.85 20.69 2.85
N VAL A 93 -8.67 20.20 1.62
CA VAL A 93 -7.70 20.76 0.68
C VAL A 93 -8.02 22.22 0.35
N VAL A 94 -9.28 22.55 0.10
CA VAL A 94 -9.67 23.95 -0.15
C VAL A 94 -9.33 24.84 1.03
N ALA A 95 -9.63 24.40 2.27
CA ALA A 95 -9.30 25.17 3.47
C ALA A 95 -7.79 25.32 3.68
N LEU A 96 -7.00 24.28 3.39
CA LEU A 96 -5.54 24.32 3.49
C LEU A 96 -4.90 25.21 2.41
N ASP A 97 -5.46 25.24 1.20
CA ASP A 97 -4.99 26.11 0.12
C ASP A 97 -5.20 27.60 0.46
N GLU A 98 -6.30 27.97 1.12
CA GLU A 98 -6.57 29.34 1.58
C GLU A 98 -5.52 29.87 2.58
N VAL A 99 -4.90 28.97 3.35
CA VAL A 99 -3.81 29.29 4.28
C VAL A 99 -2.42 28.93 3.72
N ALA A 100 -2.34 28.69 2.41
CA ALA A 100 -1.11 28.31 1.69
C ALA A 100 -0.37 27.13 2.35
N TRP A 101 -1.12 26.15 2.86
CA TRP A 101 -0.61 24.94 3.50
C TRP A 101 0.30 25.22 4.71
N ASN A 102 0.24 26.42 5.30
CA ASN A 102 1.06 26.77 6.46
C ASN A 102 0.46 26.17 7.74
N PRO A 103 1.14 25.22 8.42
CA PRO A 103 0.59 24.53 9.58
C PRO A 103 0.30 25.45 10.77
N GLN A 104 1.10 26.50 10.95
CA GLN A 104 0.92 27.48 12.03
C GLN A 104 -0.33 28.34 11.81
N THR A 105 -0.60 28.72 10.55
CA THR A 105 -1.82 29.44 10.20
C THR A 105 -3.02 28.50 10.26
N ALA A 106 -2.90 27.30 9.71
CA ALA A 106 -3.94 26.27 9.66
C ALA A 106 -4.46 25.87 11.04
N ASP A 107 -3.60 25.83 12.06
CA ASP A 107 -3.97 25.45 13.43
C ASP A 107 -4.99 26.41 14.07
N THR A 108 -4.96 27.68 13.66
CA THR A 108 -5.86 28.72 14.18
C THR A 108 -6.95 29.13 13.20
N ASP A 109 -6.95 28.56 11.99
CA ASP A 109 -7.87 28.94 10.94
C ASP A 109 -9.25 28.28 11.13
N PRO A 110 -10.35 29.08 11.14
CA PRO A 110 -11.68 28.56 11.37
C PRO A 110 -12.21 27.67 10.23
N ALA A 111 -11.79 27.88 8.99
CA ALA A 111 -12.18 27.03 7.87
C ALA A 111 -11.49 25.66 7.94
N VAL A 112 -10.19 25.64 8.28
CA VAL A 112 -9.45 24.39 8.53
C VAL A 112 -10.05 23.64 9.72
N SER A 113 -10.35 24.33 10.83
CA SER A 113 -11.00 23.71 11.99
C SER A 113 -12.38 23.13 11.65
N ALA A 114 -13.17 23.80 10.80
CA ALA A 114 -14.47 23.30 10.36
C ALA A 114 -14.33 22.07 9.44
N ALA A 115 -13.40 22.09 8.50
CA ALA A 115 -13.12 20.96 7.62
C ALA A 115 -12.63 19.73 8.41
N ARG A 116 -11.80 19.93 9.45
CA ARG A 116 -11.39 18.87 10.37
C ARG A 116 -12.57 18.29 11.16
N ALA A 117 -13.47 19.15 11.65
CA ALA A 117 -14.65 18.72 12.38
C ALA A 117 -15.63 17.92 11.52
N ALA A 118 -15.67 18.17 10.19
CA ALA A 118 -16.50 17.43 9.26
C ALA A 118 -16.17 15.93 9.22
N PHE A 119 -14.93 15.53 9.52
CA PHE A 119 -14.55 14.11 9.62
C PHE A 119 -15.18 13.39 10.82
N ALA A 120 -15.64 14.13 11.83
CA ALA A 120 -16.40 13.58 12.96
C ALA A 120 -17.92 13.55 12.70
N GLU A 121 -18.39 14.06 11.56
CA GLU A 121 -19.80 13.93 11.18
C GLU A 121 -20.15 12.47 10.90
N THR A 122 -21.35 12.07 11.31
CA THR A 122 -21.83 10.69 11.22
C THR A 122 -21.70 10.12 9.82
N SER A 123 -22.02 10.88 8.77
CA SER A 123 -21.91 10.41 7.38
C SER A 123 -20.47 10.13 6.94
N VAL A 124 -19.49 10.88 7.45
CA VAL A 124 -18.07 10.66 7.11
C VAL A 124 -17.54 9.46 7.90
N ALA A 125 -17.87 9.37 9.19
CA ALA A 125 -17.51 8.23 10.04
C ALA A 125 -18.11 6.91 9.52
N GLU A 126 -19.40 6.89 9.14
CA GLU A 126 -20.05 5.72 8.54
C GLU A 126 -19.40 5.35 7.19
N SER A 127 -19.04 6.33 6.36
CA SER A 127 -18.36 6.07 5.08
C SER A 127 -16.95 5.50 5.28
N VAL A 128 -16.23 5.95 6.30
CA VAL A 128 -14.94 5.38 6.71
C VAL A 128 -15.13 3.92 7.12
N ASP A 129 -16.11 3.64 7.97
CA ASP A 129 -16.41 2.29 8.45
C ASP A 129 -16.82 1.34 7.32
N GLU A 130 -17.67 1.79 6.38
CA GLU A 130 -18.10 0.98 5.23
C GLU A 130 -16.94 0.62 4.29
N VAL A 131 -16.05 1.57 4.02
CA VAL A 131 -14.84 1.33 3.21
C VAL A 131 -13.88 0.38 3.94
N SER A 132 -13.67 0.56 5.25
CA SER A 132 -12.83 -0.32 6.06
C SER A 132 -13.42 -1.74 6.16
N GLN A 133 -14.74 -1.87 6.36
CA GLN A 133 -15.43 -3.15 6.42
C GLN A 133 -15.35 -3.91 5.09
N PHE A 134 -15.46 -3.20 3.96
CA PHE A 134 -15.24 -3.82 2.66
C PHE A 134 -13.85 -4.45 2.55
N PHE A 135 -12.80 -3.72 2.96
CA PHE A 135 -11.44 -4.27 2.93
C PHE A 135 -11.30 -5.45 3.90
N ASP A 136 -11.91 -5.40 5.06
CA ASP A 136 -11.85 -6.46 6.06
C ASP A 136 -12.57 -7.75 5.63
N GLU A 137 -13.73 -7.64 5.01
CA GLU A 137 -14.56 -8.79 4.63
C GLU A 137 -14.16 -9.35 3.26
N GLN A 138 -14.05 -8.48 2.26
CA GLN A 138 -13.90 -8.91 0.88
C GLN A 138 -12.43 -9.15 0.50
N CYS A 139 -11.47 -8.49 1.15
CA CYS A 139 -10.06 -8.71 0.82
C CYS A 139 -9.44 -9.91 1.53
N LYS A 140 -9.97 -10.31 2.70
CA LYS A 140 -9.61 -11.61 3.30
C LYS A 140 -10.08 -12.77 2.41
N ILE A 141 -11.25 -12.62 1.78
CA ILE A 141 -11.81 -13.60 0.84
C ILE A 141 -11.04 -13.55 -0.50
N ALA A 142 -10.81 -12.37 -1.06
CA ALA A 142 -10.09 -12.22 -2.33
C ALA A 142 -8.63 -12.69 -2.22
N LEU A 143 -7.91 -12.43 -1.12
CA LEU A 143 -6.56 -12.97 -0.91
C LEU A 143 -6.57 -14.47 -0.61
N GLY A 144 -7.63 -14.99 0.03
CA GLY A 144 -7.84 -16.42 0.28
C GLY A 144 -8.21 -17.23 -0.97
N GLU A 145 -8.93 -16.62 -1.93
CA GLU A 145 -9.29 -17.20 -3.23
C GLU A 145 -8.19 -16.99 -4.29
N SER A 146 -7.42 -15.90 -4.19
CA SER A 146 -6.24 -15.62 -5.04
C SER A 146 -5.01 -16.42 -4.60
N ASN A 147 -5.19 -17.59 -4.00
CA ASN A 147 -4.14 -18.49 -3.57
C ASN A 147 -3.64 -19.26 -4.80
N PRO A 148 -2.55 -18.85 -5.48
CA PRO A 148 -2.03 -19.68 -6.54
C PRO A 148 -1.52 -20.97 -5.88
N LEU A 149 -2.03 -22.11 -6.33
CA LEU A 149 -1.75 -23.47 -5.84
C LEU A 149 -0.25 -23.87 -5.83
N PHE A 150 0.69 -22.95 -6.04
CA PHE A 150 2.12 -23.19 -5.84
C PHE A 150 2.55 -23.13 -4.36
N ALA A 151 1.84 -22.41 -3.49
CA ALA A 151 2.22 -22.27 -2.07
C ALA A 151 1.78 -23.46 -1.19
N ILE A 152 0.92 -24.36 -1.69
CA ILE A 152 0.48 -25.58 -0.99
C ILE A 152 1.39 -26.77 -1.36
N THR A 153 2.70 -26.57 -1.31
CA THR A 153 3.63 -27.69 -1.09
C THR A 153 4.31 -27.45 0.25
N GLY A 154 3.71 -28.06 1.27
CA GLY A 154 4.01 -27.94 2.70
C GLY A 154 5.37 -27.38 3.10
N THR A 155 5.38 -26.16 3.62
CA THR A 155 6.35 -25.80 4.65
C THR A 155 5.98 -26.58 5.91
N THR A 156 6.92 -27.41 6.37
CA THR A 156 6.85 -28.13 7.65
C THR A 156 7.33 -27.25 8.81
N LEU A 157 7.42 -25.93 8.60
CA LEU A 157 7.83 -25.03 9.65
C LEU A 157 6.69 -24.87 10.66
N PRO A 158 6.99 -24.94 11.97
CA PRO A 158 6.02 -24.60 13.00
C PRO A 158 5.47 -23.20 12.72
N LEU A 159 4.16 -23.01 12.95
CA LEU A 159 3.59 -21.68 13.02
C LEU A 159 4.46 -20.86 13.98
N PRO A 160 4.96 -19.67 13.58
CA PRO A 160 5.63 -18.79 14.54
C PRO A 160 4.64 -18.49 15.66
N GLU A 161 5.10 -18.66 16.90
CA GLU A 161 4.32 -18.24 18.06
C GLU A 161 3.97 -16.76 17.90
N SER A 162 2.76 -16.41 18.34
CA SER A 162 2.28 -15.03 18.41
C SER A 162 3.12 -14.28 19.44
N GLY A 163 4.31 -13.84 19.04
CA GLY A 163 5.17 -12.97 19.82
C GLY A 163 4.69 -11.54 19.67
N ASP A 164 4.28 -10.98 20.81
CA ASP A 164 4.08 -9.58 21.20
C ASP A 164 3.86 -8.52 20.10
N GLU A 165 2.81 -7.71 20.28
CA GLU A 165 2.55 -6.47 19.53
C GLU A 165 3.85 -5.72 19.22
N ALA A 166 4.06 -5.38 17.94
CA ALA A 166 5.21 -4.62 17.51
C ALA A 166 5.30 -3.34 18.35
N SER A 167 6.33 -3.26 19.20
CA SER A 167 6.62 -2.07 19.99
C SER A 167 6.83 -0.88 19.05
N LEU A 168 5.97 0.14 19.16
CA LEU A 168 6.09 1.40 18.42
C LEU A 168 7.28 2.26 18.91
N ASP A 169 7.90 1.86 20.02
CA ASP A 169 9.20 2.36 20.47
C ASP A 169 10.33 1.52 19.87
N ALA A 170 10.45 1.49 18.55
CA ALA A 170 11.69 1.04 17.93
C ALA A 170 12.77 2.05 18.34
N ALA A 171 13.63 1.65 19.27
CA ALA A 171 14.88 2.37 19.46
C ALA A 171 15.60 2.32 18.11
N GLU A 172 15.70 3.46 17.42
CA GLU A 172 16.55 3.66 16.25
C GLU A 172 17.97 3.23 16.65
N SER A 173 18.30 1.98 16.34
CA SER A 173 19.64 1.48 16.56
C SER A 173 20.48 2.03 15.42
N ASP A 174 21.53 2.79 15.73
CA ASP A 174 22.53 3.23 14.73
C ASP A 174 23.25 2.05 14.05
N THR A 175 22.92 0.81 14.43
CA THR A 175 23.37 -0.42 13.79
C THR A 175 22.22 -1.03 12.99
N VAL A 176 22.34 -1.00 11.66
CA VAL A 176 21.45 -1.77 10.78
C VAL A 176 21.55 -3.25 11.16
N ASP A 177 20.41 -3.87 11.46
CA ASP A 177 20.36 -5.28 11.82
C ASP A 177 20.65 -6.18 10.61
N ASP A 178 21.28 -7.34 10.83
CA ASP A 178 21.58 -8.28 9.77
C ASP A 178 20.31 -8.83 9.10
N GLY A 179 19.19 -8.90 9.82
CA GLY A 179 17.88 -9.26 9.26
C GLY A 179 17.35 -8.21 8.29
N GLU A 180 17.52 -6.93 8.60
CA GLU A 180 17.14 -5.82 7.73
C GLU A 180 18.01 -5.76 6.46
N LEU A 181 19.33 -5.91 6.61
CA LEU A 181 20.23 -6.03 5.45
C LEU A 181 19.91 -7.25 4.60
N THR A 182 19.53 -8.37 5.22
CA THR A 182 19.12 -9.57 4.46
C THR A 182 17.86 -9.29 3.66
N ALA A 183 16.87 -8.59 4.21
CA ALA A 183 15.65 -8.20 3.50
C ALA A 183 15.96 -7.27 2.32
N ILE A 184 16.80 -6.25 2.52
CA ILE A 184 17.28 -5.36 1.45
C ILE A 184 17.96 -6.18 0.34
N GLY A 185 18.81 -7.14 0.70
CA GLY A 185 19.48 -8.01 -0.24
C GLY A 185 18.51 -8.81 -1.11
N PHE A 186 17.42 -9.33 -0.53
CA PHE A 186 16.38 -10.02 -1.29
C PHE A 186 15.65 -9.10 -2.26
N THR A 187 15.30 -7.88 -1.83
CA THR A 187 14.68 -6.87 -2.71
C THR A 187 15.57 -6.55 -3.91
N VAL A 188 16.88 -6.43 -3.69
CA VAL A 188 17.84 -6.26 -4.79
C VAL A 188 17.92 -7.50 -5.67
N GLY A 189 17.94 -8.71 -5.12
CA GLY A 189 17.87 -9.93 -5.92
C GLY A 189 16.64 -9.96 -6.82
N GLU A 190 15.47 -9.64 -6.26
CA GLU A 190 14.18 -9.64 -6.96
C GLU A 190 14.13 -8.61 -8.10
N SER A 191 14.63 -7.39 -7.87
CA SER A 191 14.62 -6.34 -8.91
C SER A 191 15.44 -6.71 -10.15
N TYR A 192 16.45 -7.57 -9.98
CA TYR A 192 17.27 -8.11 -11.06
C TYR A 192 16.89 -9.54 -11.49
N GLY A 193 15.81 -10.10 -10.96
CA GLY A 193 15.33 -11.45 -11.31
C GLY A 193 16.24 -12.58 -10.85
N VAL A 194 17.04 -12.35 -9.80
CA VAL A 194 18.02 -13.30 -9.27
C VAL A 194 17.56 -13.84 -7.91
N ALA A 195 17.41 -15.16 -7.82
CA ALA A 195 17.14 -15.83 -6.56
C ALA A 195 18.42 -15.89 -5.71
N LEU A 196 18.36 -15.34 -4.50
CA LEU A 196 19.45 -15.35 -3.52
C LEU A 196 19.12 -16.30 -2.37
N THR A 197 20.16 -16.85 -1.73
CA THR A 197 20.06 -17.39 -0.37
C THR A 197 20.20 -16.26 0.65
N ALA A 198 19.77 -16.48 1.89
CA ALA A 198 19.91 -15.48 2.96
C ALA A 198 21.37 -15.00 3.15
N GLN A 199 22.34 -15.91 2.98
CA GLN A 199 23.75 -15.58 3.10
C GLN A 199 24.27 -14.72 1.94
N GLU A 200 23.78 -14.96 0.72
CA GLU A 200 24.09 -14.16 -0.46
C GLU A 200 23.40 -12.78 -0.39
N ALA A 201 22.14 -12.73 0.03
CA ALA A 201 21.38 -11.50 0.22
C ALA A 201 22.06 -10.57 1.23
N LEU A 202 22.46 -11.08 2.39
CA LEU A 202 23.22 -10.32 3.39
C LEU A 202 24.55 -9.79 2.84
N CYS A 203 25.27 -10.62 2.05
CA CYS A 203 26.52 -10.21 1.41
C CYS A 203 26.30 -9.06 0.41
N VAL A 204 25.29 -9.20 -0.46
CA VAL A 204 24.95 -8.21 -1.48
C VAL A 204 24.58 -6.87 -0.85
N ALA A 205 23.72 -6.88 0.18
CA ALA A 205 23.32 -5.66 0.88
C ALA A 205 24.50 -4.95 1.58
N ARG A 206 25.39 -5.71 2.22
CA ARG A 206 26.61 -5.14 2.84
C ARG A 206 27.56 -4.54 1.81
N ALA A 207 27.76 -5.24 0.69
CA ALA A 207 28.62 -4.77 -0.39
C ALA A 207 28.05 -3.50 -1.05
N LEU A 208 26.72 -3.42 -1.22
CA LEU A 208 26.02 -2.23 -1.71
C LEU A 208 26.17 -1.04 -0.77
N ALA A 209 25.89 -1.23 0.52
CA ALA A 209 26.01 -0.19 1.54
C ALA A 209 27.44 0.37 1.66
N GLY A 210 28.45 -0.47 1.40
CA GLY A 210 29.87 -0.10 1.34
C GLY A 210 30.35 0.42 -0.03
N SER A 211 29.54 0.29 -1.08
CA SER A 211 29.90 0.75 -2.43
C SER A 211 29.74 2.27 -2.55
N GLN A 212 30.65 2.90 -3.31
CA GLN A 212 30.47 4.32 -3.66
C GLN A 212 29.36 4.53 -4.68
N ALA A 213 28.95 3.47 -5.39
CA ALA A 213 27.87 3.54 -6.38
C ALA A 213 26.51 3.83 -5.76
N ALA A 214 26.26 3.37 -4.53
CA ALA A 214 25.06 3.73 -3.78
C ALA A 214 25.03 5.21 -3.34
N ARG A 215 26.15 5.94 -3.48
CA ARG A 215 26.31 7.33 -2.99
C ARG A 215 26.57 8.34 -4.11
N ASP A 216 26.76 7.88 -5.33
CA ASP A 216 27.10 8.71 -6.48
C ASP A 216 25.88 8.87 -7.39
N ALA A 217 25.27 10.06 -7.35
CA ALA A 217 24.08 10.40 -8.13
C ALA A 217 24.38 10.68 -9.62
N GLU A 218 25.65 10.67 -10.03
CA GLU A 218 26.07 10.95 -11.41
C GLU A 218 26.39 9.66 -12.22
N LEU A 219 26.24 8.48 -11.62
CA LEU A 219 26.43 7.21 -12.31
C LEU A 219 25.30 6.93 -13.29
N ASP A 220 25.66 6.65 -14.54
CA ASP A 220 24.71 6.15 -15.53
C ASP A 220 24.28 4.70 -15.22
N ASP A 221 23.13 4.29 -15.76
CA ASP A 221 22.53 2.98 -15.49
C ASP A 221 23.44 1.80 -15.87
N ALA A 222 24.28 1.97 -16.89
CA ALA A 222 25.20 0.93 -17.34
C ALA A 222 26.39 0.78 -16.38
N ALA A 223 26.93 1.89 -15.89
CA ALA A 223 27.97 1.93 -14.88
C ALA A 223 27.46 1.41 -13.53
N TYR A 224 26.25 1.81 -13.12
CA TYR A 224 25.59 1.29 -11.92
C TYR A 224 25.34 -0.23 -12.04
N PHE A 225 24.82 -0.69 -13.18
CA PHE A 225 24.60 -2.11 -13.42
C PHE A 225 25.89 -2.94 -13.38
N ALA A 226 26.99 -2.42 -13.92
CA ALA A 226 28.28 -3.09 -13.84
C ALA A 226 28.73 -3.31 -12.38
N VAL A 227 28.47 -2.34 -11.50
CA VAL A 227 28.74 -2.47 -10.05
C VAL A 227 27.85 -3.53 -9.41
N ILE A 228 26.56 -3.58 -9.76
CA ILE A 228 25.67 -4.64 -9.28
C ILE A 228 26.18 -6.03 -9.69
N VAL A 229 26.56 -6.20 -10.95
CA VAL A 229 27.12 -7.46 -11.45
C VAL A 229 28.40 -7.84 -10.71
N GLU A 230 29.29 -6.88 -10.45
CA GLU A 230 30.52 -7.10 -9.68
C GLU A 230 30.24 -7.53 -8.23
N ILE A 231 29.25 -6.89 -7.57
CA ILE A 231 28.82 -7.23 -6.21
C ILE A 231 28.29 -8.67 -6.16
N PHE A 232 27.42 -9.05 -7.10
CA PHE A 232 26.85 -10.40 -7.16
C PHE A 232 27.93 -11.46 -7.41
N ASN A 233 28.91 -11.17 -8.26
CA ASN A 233 30.07 -12.04 -8.48
C ASN A 233 30.94 -12.17 -7.21
N THR A 234 31.17 -11.07 -6.49
CA THR A 234 31.96 -11.06 -5.25
C THR A 234 31.27 -11.85 -4.15
N CYS A 235 29.95 -11.79 -4.09
CA CYS A 235 29.12 -12.59 -3.18
C CYS A 235 28.90 -14.04 -3.65
N ALA A 236 29.59 -14.48 -4.71
CA ALA A 236 29.53 -15.83 -5.26
C ALA A 236 28.11 -16.30 -5.64
N VAL A 237 27.25 -15.37 -6.05
CA VAL A 237 25.89 -15.66 -6.50
C VAL A 237 25.95 -16.52 -7.76
N ALA A 238 25.29 -17.68 -7.74
CA ALA A 238 25.40 -18.68 -8.80
C ALA A 238 24.97 -18.17 -10.19
N THR A 239 24.01 -17.25 -10.22
CA THR A 239 23.50 -16.62 -11.45
C THR A 239 23.47 -15.10 -11.26
N PRO A 240 24.57 -14.38 -11.56
CA PRO A 240 24.57 -12.92 -11.50
C PRO A 240 23.63 -12.33 -12.56
N PRO A 241 23.18 -11.08 -12.37
CA PRO A 241 22.19 -10.49 -13.25
C PRO A 241 22.78 -10.26 -14.65
N THR A 242 21.96 -10.51 -15.67
CA THR A 242 22.35 -10.41 -17.09
C THR A 242 21.67 -9.27 -17.83
N THR A 243 20.68 -8.64 -17.19
CA THR A 243 19.91 -7.51 -17.71
C THR A 243 19.73 -6.47 -16.61
N THR A 244 19.60 -5.21 -17.00
CA THR A 244 19.07 -4.16 -16.11
C THR A 244 17.62 -4.50 -15.73
N PRO A 245 17.12 -3.98 -14.59
CA PRO A 245 15.72 -4.15 -14.21
C PRO A 245 14.85 -3.62 -15.35
N SER A 246 13.78 -4.34 -15.68
CA SER A 246 12.80 -3.85 -16.66
C SER A 246 11.94 -2.79 -15.98
N GLU A 247 11.77 -1.62 -16.60
CA GLU A 247 10.75 -0.63 -16.20
C GLU A 247 9.34 -1.21 -16.27
#